data_AF-A0A966Z4K2-F1
#
_entry.id   AF-A0A966Z4K2-F1
#
_cell.length_a   1.000
_cell.length_b   1.000
_cell.length_c   1.000
_cell.angle_alpha   90.00
_cell.angle_beta   90.00
_cell.angle_gamma   90.00
#
_symmetry.space_group_name_H-M   'P 1'
#
loop_
_entity.id
_entity.type
_entity.pdbx_description
1 polymer ?
#
loop_
_entity_poly.entity_id
_entity_poly.type
_entity_poly.pdbx_seq_one_letter_code
_entity_poly.pdbx_strand_id
1 'polypeptide(L)'
;MVAAVLAALPSTVLGQYKDQAESDVAQAAGKETDLQKKIDKLKEWEQKYPDSQLKGQRTLMVAQALLGLTTPAYGKAGPAELLDGSEKAGRQLADNLDNFFATSNKPAAVTDQQWADAKKQFGMGVHSSLGWIYYTQKKNPQAETEFKAVLGMDQNQAQVSYWLGSAIIRQNKPERYSEALYSFARSISVTGASALAPAAATAADAFLKKAYVGYHGDDSDLDKLKAAVAAGPLPAADYHIRSIEEIEKEKFANEDEFNKAHPDVALWRQLRGALKADGGDAYFANVKETQIPPDAIGMFKGKIVAVNDKDLVINVDSAAGDATLKFDKTVNVNKAVINVGDAIEFKAVVDAFAKDPYMLTMLVDEPKDSIKGLADNAFAAPVSAKKPAVKKAVVKAGPKGPAKK
;
A
#
# COMPACT_ATOMS: atom_id res chain seq x y z
N MET A 1 0.21 -28.61 -5.47
CA MET A 1 1.09 -29.56 -4.75
C MET A 1 0.93 -29.47 -3.23
N VAL A 2 0.98 -28.29 -2.60
CA VAL A 2 0.76 -28.14 -1.13
C VAL A 2 -0.54 -28.79 -0.65
N ALA A 3 -1.67 -28.53 -1.32
CA ALA A 3 -2.94 -29.16 -1.00
C ALA A 3 -2.90 -30.69 -1.21
N ALA A 4 -2.09 -31.20 -2.14
CA ALA A 4 -1.93 -32.64 -2.35
C ALA A 4 -1.00 -33.28 -1.31
N VAL A 5 0.02 -32.57 -0.81
CA VAL A 5 0.92 -33.05 0.26
C VAL A 5 0.20 -33.00 1.63
N LEU A 6 -0.61 -31.97 1.86
CA LEU A 6 -1.46 -31.86 3.06
C LEU A 6 -2.72 -32.77 2.99
N ALA A 7 -3.25 -33.05 1.78
CA ALA A 7 -4.36 -33.99 1.59
C ALA A 7 -3.92 -35.45 1.41
N ALA A 8 -2.62 -35.73 1.21
CA ALA A 8 -2.07 -37.09 1.18
C ALA A 8 -1.99 -37.73 2.57
N LEU A 9 -2.51 -37.08 3.60
CA LEU A 9 -2.73 -37.69 4.90
C LEU A 9 -3.75 -38.82 4.72
N PRO A 10 -3.37 -40.10 4.91
CA PRO A 10 -4.28 -41.21 4.73
C PRO A 10 -5.50 -41.04 5.63
N SER A 11 -6.69 -41.20 5.05
CA SER A 11 -7.98 -41.11 5.74
C SER A 11 -8.14 -42.17 6.83
N THR A 12 -7.33 -43.22 6.80
CA THR A 12 -7.46 -44.39 7.67
C THR A 12 -6.17 -45.21 7.63
N VAL A 13 -5.31 -45.09 8.63
CA VAL A 13 -4.40 -46.18 9.01
C VAL A 13 -4.87 -46.70 10.36
N LEU A 14 -5.78 -47.67 10.30
CA LEU A 14 -6.23 -48.42 11.47
C LEU A 14 -4.99 -49.07 12.12
N GLY A 15 -4.69 -48.73 13.39
CA GLY A 15 -3.64 -49.39 14.19
C GLY A 15 -2.52 -48.51 14.75
N GLN A 16 -2.52 -47.19 14.54
CA GLN A 16 -1.48 -46.30 15.12
C GLN A 16 -1.89 -45.52 16.37
N TYR A 17 -3.14 -45.62 16.81
CA TYR A 17 -3.58 -45.05 18.08
C TYR A 17 -3.05 -45.88 19.25
N LYS A 18 -2.59 -45.22 20.30
CA LYS A 18 -2.11 -45.82 21.55
C LYS A 18 -3.23 -46.60 22.26
N ASP A 19 -4.44 -46.05 22.26
CA ASP A 19 -5.63 -46.63 22.87
C ASP A 19 -6.92 -46.08 22.23
N GLN A 20 -8.06 -46.62 22.65
CA GLN A 20 -9.38 -46.19 22.15
C GLN A 20 -9.66 -44.72 22.44
N ALA A 21 -9.23 -44.20 23.59
CA ALA A 21 -9.46 -42.81 23.96
C ALA A 21 -8.67 -41.85 23.04
N GLU A 22 -7.48 -42.23 22.60
CA GLU A 22 -6.74 -41.46 21.59
C GLU A 22 -7.49 -41.44 20.25
N SER A 23 -7.97 -42.61 19.81
CA SER A 23 -8.78 -42.74 18.59
C SER A 23 -10.02 -41.84 18.66
N ASP A 24 -10.72 -41.81 19.80
CA ASP A 24 -11.94 -41.02 19.97
C ASP A 24 -11.65 -39.51 19.87
N VAL A 25 -10.58 -39.03 20.52
CA VAL A 25 -10.19 -37.61 20.46
C VAL A 25 -9.74 -37.23 19.04
N ALA A 26 -8.94 -38.07 18.38
CA ALA A 26 -8.49 -37.84 17.02
C ALA A 26 -9.66 -37.80 16.02
N GLN A 27 -10.62 -38.72 16.13
CA GLN A 27 -11.82 -38.74 15.30
C GLN A 27 -12.71 -37.52 15.56
N ALA A 28 -12.86 -37.10 16.81
CA ALA A 28 -13.61 -35.91 17.16
C ALA A 28 -12.99 -34.65 16.54
N ALA A 29 -11.66 -34.52 16.56
CA ALA A 29 -10.95 -33.44 15.87
C ALA A 29 -11.11 -33.53 14.34
N GLY A 30 -11.04 -34.74 13.78
CA GLY A 30 -11.20 -34.97 12.33
C GLY A 30 -12.56 -34.55 11.80
N LYS A 31 -13.64 -34.84 12.54
CA LYS A 31 -15.04 -34.54 12.18
C LYS A 31 -15.46 -33.10 12.45
N GLU A 32 -14.72 -32.35 13.25
CA GLU A 32 -15.02 -30.94 13.54
C GLU A 32 -14.87 -30.09 12.27
N THR A 33 -15.89 -29.27 12.00
CA THR A 33 -15.98 -28.43 10.81
C THR A 33 -15.64 -26.97 11.10
N ASP A 34 -15.88 -26.51 12.34
CA ASP A 34 -15.42 -25.20 12.78
C ASP A 34 -13.90 -25.24 12.96
N LEU A 35 -13.19 -24.46 12.15
CA LEU A 35 -11.73 -24.53 12.08
C LEU A 35 -11.05 -24.13 13.40
N GLN A 36 -11.63 -23.21 14.15
CA GLN A 36 -11.05 -22.80 15.44
C GLN A 36 -11.25 -23.90 16.48
N LYS A 37 -12.46 -24.46 16.60
CA LYS A 37 -12.73 -25.61 17.47
C LYS A 37 -11.89 -26.83 17.09
N LYS A 38 -11.64 -27.03 15.79
CA LYS A 38 -10.78 -28.10 15.29
C LYS A 38 -9.35 -27.94 15.80
N ILE A 39 -8.80 -26.72 15.73
CA ILE A 39 -7.47 -26.42 16.29
C ILE A 39 -7.44 -26.71 17.80
N ASP A 40 -8.47 -26.31 18.53
CA ASP A 40 -8.53 -26.52 19.98
C ASP A 40 -8.58 -28.01 20.34
N LYS A 41 -9.37 -28.81 19.62
CA LYS A 41 -9.40 -30.28 19.76
C LYS A 41 -8.07 -30.94 19.39
N LEU A 42 -7.38 -30.45 18.36
CA LEU A 42 -6.05 -30.95 17.99
C LEU A 42 -5.01 -30.63 19.08
N LYS A 43 -5.11 -29.47 19.74
CA LYS A 43 -4.27 -29.13 20.90
C LYS A 43 -4.59 -29.99 22.12
N GLU A 44 -5.87 -30.30 22.36
CA GLU A 44 -6.27 -31.23 23.41
C GLU A 44 -5.68 -32.62 23.17
N TRP A 45 -5.71 -33.10 21.92
CA TRP A 45 -5.04 -34.35 21.54
C TRP A 45 -3.54 -34.29 21.82
N GLU A 46 -2.88 -33.19 21.48
CA GLU A 46 -1.46 -32.98 21.79
C GLU A 46 -1.14 -33.02 23.27
N GLN A 47 -1.96 -32.37 24.10
CA GLN A 47 -1.77 -32.35 25.55
C GLN A 47 -1.95 -33.73 26.20
N LYS A 48 -2.98 -34.48 25.76
CA LYS A 48 -3.28 -35.82 26.31
C LYS A 48 -2.32 -36.90 25.79
N TYR A 49 -1.86 -36.76 24.56
CA TYR A 49 -1.03 -37.74 23.85
C TYR A 49 0.17 -37.07 23.16
N PRO A 50 1.13 -36.51 23.93
CA PRO A 50 2.30 -35.85 23.37
C PRO A 50 3.17 -36.81 22.54
N ASP A 51 3.29 -38.07 22.99
CA ASP A 51 4.09 -39.12 22.35
C ASP A 51 3.32 -39.94 21.30
N SER A 52 2.17 -39.43 20.84
CA SER A 52 1.39 -40.07 19.78
C SER A 52 2.25 -40.42 18.57
N GLN A 53 2.09 -41.63 18.02
CA GLN A 53 2.71 -41.99 16.74
C GLN A 53 2.18 -41.11 15.58
N LEU A 54 1.00 -40.52 15.76
CA LEU A 54 0.33 -39.64 14.81
C LEU A 54 0.65 -38.16 15.02
N LYS A 55 1.62 -37.81 15.90
CA LYS A 55 1.97 -36.41 16.20
C LYS A 55 2.27 -35.58 14.94
N GLY A 56 2.98 -36.15 13.96
CA GLY A 56 3.28 -35.47 12.70
C GLY A 56 2.04 -35.17 11.87
N GLN A 57 1.12 -36.15 11.76
CA GLN A 57 -0.17 -35.97 11.09
C GLN A 57 -1.01 -34.91 11.80
N ARG A 58 -1.10 -34.96 13.14
CA ARG A 58 -1.79 -33.96 13.95
C ARG A 58 -1.24 -32.55 13.71
N THR A 59 0.08 -32.40 13.68
CA THR A 59 0.74 -31.12 13.39
C THR A 59 0.35 -30.57 12.00
N LEU A 60 0.27 -31.42 10.98
CA LEU A 60 -0.19 -31.02 9.64
C LEU A 60 -1.68 -30.69 9.59
N MET A 61 -2.52 -31.37 10.39
CA MET A 61 -3.93 -31.01 10.54
C MET A 61 -4.11 -29.61 11.17
N VAL A 62 -3.25 -29.23 12.13
CA VAL A 62 -3.23 -27.87 12.69
C VAL A 62 -2.87 -26.85 11.61
N ALA A 63 -1.80 -27.10 10.84
CA ALA A 63 -1.41 -26.24 9.72
C ALA A 63 -2.53 -26.06 8.70
N GLN A 64 -3.24 -27.13 8.35
CA GLN A 64 -4.34 -27.09 7.39
C GLN A 64 -5.54 -26.29 7.92
N ALA A 65 -5.89 -26.44 9.20
CA ALA A 65 -6.97 -25.68 9.81
C ALA A 65 -6.66 -24.18 9.89
N LEU A 66 -5.43 -23.82 10.27
CA LEU A 66 -4.94 -22.44 10.27
C LEU A 66 -4.92 -21.85 8.84
N LEU A 67 -4.52 -22.64 7.83
CA LEU A 67 -4.54 -22.19 6.44
C LEU A 67 -5.97 -21.91 5.97
N GLY A 68 -6.93 -22.73 6.39
CA GLY A 68 -8.35 -22.52 6.13
C GLY A 68 -8.91 -21.25 6.78
N LEU A 69 -8.38 -20.84 7.94
CA LEU A 69 -8.71 -19.56 8.57
C LEU A 69 -8.04 -18.37 7.87
N THR A 70 -6.89 -18.56 7.24
CA THR A 70 -6.10 -17.48 6.62
C THR A 70 -6.56 -17.16 5.19
N THR A 71 -6.87 -18.20 4.41
CA THR A 71 -7.15 -18.11 2.96
C THR A 71 -8.36 -17.21 2.60
N PRO A 72 -9.47 -17.17 3.36
CA PRO A 72 -10.64 -16.36 3.02
C PRO A 72 -10.36 -14.85 2.90
N ALA A 73 -9.36 -14.33 3.60
CA ALA A 73 -8.95 -12.92 3.54
C ALA A 73 -8.01 -12.60 2.37
N TYR A 74 -7.41 -13.61 1.71
CA TYR A 74 -6.44 -13.38 0.65
C TYR A 74 -7.12 -12.82 -0.63
N GLY A 75 -6.54 -11.75 -1.18
CA GLY A 75 -6.98 -11.14 -2.44
C GLY A 75 -8.36 -10.46 -2.37
N LYS A 76 -8.95 -10.29 -1.18
CA LYS A 76 -10.26 -9.66 -0.99
C LYS A 76 -10.21 -8.59 0.09
N ALA A 77 -11.05 -7.57 -0.06
CA ALA A 77 -11.44 -6.73 1.07
C ALA A 77 -12.48 -7.50 1.90
N GLY A 78 -12.40 -7.42 3.22
CA GLY A 78 -13.29 -8.13 4.13
C GLY A 78 -13.56 -7.33 5.40
N PRO A 79 -14.56 -7.74 6.21
CA PRO A 79 -14.83 -7.13 7.51
C PRO A 79 -13.61 -7.27 8.43
N ALA A 80 -13.45 -6.35 9.39
CA ALA A 80 -12.27 -6.30 10.26
C ALA A 80 -12.06 -7.62 11.02
N GLU A 81 -13.15 -8.25 11.48
CA GLU A 81 -13.13 -9.50 12.23
C GLU A 81 -12.54 -10.66 11.39
N LEU A 82 -12.84 -10.70 10.09
CA LEU A 82 -12.27 -11.69 9.18
C LEU A 82 -10.76 -11.47 9.01
N LEU A 83 -10.34 -10.20 8.86
CA LEU A 83 -8.94 -9.85 8.69
C LEU A 83 -8.13 -10.16 9.95
N ASP A 84 -8.64 -9.82 11.14
CA ASP A 84 -7.95 -10.07 12.41
C ASP A 84 -7.81 -11.57 12.72
N GLY A 85 -8.86 -12.35 12.48
CA GLY A 85 -8.82 -13.81 12.60
C GLY A 85 -7.82 -14.44 11.63
N SER A 86 -7.81 -13.98 10.37
CA SER A 86 -6.89 -14.45 9.33
C SER A 86 -5.45 -14.05 9.62
N GLU A 87 -5.22 -12.83 10.13
CA GLU A 87 -3.92 -12.34 10.58
C GLU A 87 -3.36 -13.22 11.69
N LYS A 88 -4.15 -13.48 12.73
CA LYS A 88 -3.74 -14.33 13.86
C LYS A 88 -3.39 -15.75 13.39
N ALA A 89 -4.20 -16.35 12.53
CA ALA A 89 -3.94 -17.68 11.99
C ALA A 89 -2.71 -17.70 11.09
N GLY A 90 -2.56 -16.73 10.19
CA GLY A 90 -1.41 -16.59 9.30
C GLY A 90 -0.11 -16.40 10.06
N ARG A 91 -0.09 -15.59 11.12
CA ARG A 91 1.09 -15.41 11.99
C ARG A 91 1.49 -16.72 12.67
N GLN A 92 0.53 -17.49 13.18
CA GLN A 92 0.83 -18.82 13.74
C GLN A 92 1.44 -19.76 12.70
N LEU A 93 1.00 -19.69 11.44
CA LEU A 93 1.60 -20.44 10.34
C LEU A 93 3.04 -20.02 10.04
N ALA A 94 3.28 -18.71 9.94
CA ALA A 94 4.61 -18.16 9.65
C ALA A 94 5.60 -18.49 10.79
N ASP A 95 5.22 -18.19 12.03
CA ASP A 95 6.05 -18.38 13.23
C ASP A 95 6.41 -19.87 13.48
N ASN A 96 5.60 -20.80 12.96
CA ASN A 96 5.78 -22.25 13.16
C ASN A 96 6.04 -23.02 11.86
N LEU A 97 6.41 -22.34 10.77
CA LEU A 97 6.61 -22.97 9.46
C LEU A 97 7.60 -24.13 9.51
N ASP A 98 8.71 -23.95 10.21
CA ASP A 98 9.74 -24.98 10.40
C ASP A 98 9.24 -26.16 11.22
N ASN A 99 8.42 -25.90 12.25
CA ASN A 99 7.82 -26.95 13.06
C ASN A 99 6.82 -27.76 12.26
N PHE A 100 5.99 -27.13 11.41
CA PHE A 100 5.04 -27.84 10.55
C PHE A 100 5.75 -28.73 9.55
N PHE A 101 6.82 -28.23 8.93
CA PHE A 101 7.61 -28.95 7.92
C PHE A 101 8.84 -29.65 8.48
N ALA A 102 8.89 -29.94 9.78
CA ALA A 102 9.95 -30.75 10.37
C ALA A 102 10.02 -32.13 9.71
N THR A 103 11.22 -32.71 9.59
CA THR A 103 11.41 -34.04 8.98
C THR A 103 10.57 -35.13 9.65
N SER A 104 10.31 -35.00 10.96
CA SER A 104 9.46 -35.92 11.72
C SER A 104 7.99 -35.92 11.29
N ASN A 105 7.54 -34.87 10.60
CA ASN A 105 6.15 -34.73 10.15
C ASN A 105 5.97 -35.14 8.69
N LYS A 106 7.08 -35.39 7.97
CA LYS A 106 7.05 -35.74 6.55
C LYS A 106 6.35 -37.09 6.34
N PRO A 107 5.32 -37.18 5.50
CA PRO A 107 4.70 -38.45 5.16
C PRO A 107 5.69 -39.40 4.44
N ALA A 108 5.62 -40.70 4.73
CA ALA A 108 6.57 -41.70 4.20
C ALA A 108 6.59 -41.78 2.65
N ALA A 109 5.46 -41.48 2.00
CA ALA A 109 5.34 -41.50 0.54
C ALA A 109 5.87 -40.23 -0.15
N VAL A 110 6.31 -39.23 0.62
CA VAL A 110 6.77 -37.93 0.10
C VAL A 110 8.30 -37.88 0.12
N THR A 111 8.90 -37.55 -1.04
CA THR A 111 10.36 -37.39 -1.14
C THR A 111 10.83 -36.13 -0.41
N ASP A 112 12.12 -36.06 -0.06
CA ASP A 112 12.68 -34.86 0.58
C ASP A 112 12.52 -33.61 -0.29
N GLN A 113 12.69 -33.75 -1.61
CA GLN A 113 12.50 -32.66 -2.55
C GLN A 113 11.03 -32.18 -2.56
N GLN A 114 10.07 -33.10 -2.65
CA GLN A 114 8.65 -32.76 -2.60
C GLN A 114 8.27 -32.10 -1.27
N TRP A 115 8.89 -32.50 -0.17
CA TRP A 115 8.68 -31.91 1.14
C TRP A 115 9.24 -30.49 1.25
N ALA A 116 10.46 -30.26 0.75
CA ALA A 116 11.07 -28.95 0.68
C ALA A 116 10.28 -28.00 -0.24
N ASP A 117 9.83 -28.49 -1.40
CA ASP A 117 8.99 -27.73 -2.33
C ASP A 117 7.63 -27.39 -1.71
N ALA A 118 7.02 -28.32 -0.96
CA ALA A 118 5.79 -28.08 -0.24
C ALA A 118 5.97 -27.01 0.85
N LYS A 119 7.07 -27.06 1.62
CA LYS A 119 7.40 -26.05 2.63
C LYS A 119 7.54 -24.66 1.98
N LYS A 120 8.30 -24.58 0.89
CA LYS A 120 8.51 -23.33 0.14
C LYS A 120 7.16 -22.76 -0.35
N GLN A 121 6.36 -23.57 -1.05
CA GLN A 121 5.07 -23.13 -1.59
C GLN A 121 4.08 -22.75 -0.47
N PHE A 122 4.07 -23.49 0.65
CA PHE A 122 3.23 -23.19 1.79
C PHE A 122 3.64 -21.85 2.44
N GLY A 123 4.93 -21.67 2.72
CA GLY A 123 5.48 -20.43 3.25
C GLY A 123 5.16 -19.23 2.35
N MET A 124 5.35 -19.36 1.04
CA MET A 124 4.99 -18.31 0.08
C MET A 124 3.50 -17.95 0.15
N GLY A 125 2.61 -18.94 0.26
CA GLY A 125 1.17 -18.70 0.40
C GLY A 125 0.81 -17.97 1.70
N VAL A 126 1.44 -18.35 2.81
CA VAL A 126 1.25 -17.72 4.13
C VAL A 126 1.71 -16.28 4.11
N HIS A 127 2.95 -16.01 3.68
CA HIS A 127 3.50 -14.65 3.62
C HIS A 127 2.75 -13.79 2.60
N SER A 128 2.32 -14.34 1.46
CA SER A 128 1.46 -13.59 0.50
C SER A 128 0.12 -13.20 1.13
N SER A 129 -0.47 -14.09 1.95
CA SER A 129 -1.71 -13.82 2.66
C SER A 129 -1.55 -12.75 3.71
N LEU A 130 -0.53 -12.88 4.57
CA LEU A 130 -0.22 -11.88 5.60
C LEU A 130 0.10 -10.51 4.99
N GLY A 131 0.92 -10.48 3.94
CA GLY A 131 1.24 -9.26 3.22
C GLY A 131 0.00 -8.55 2.69
N TRP A 132 -0.92 -9.29 2.07
CA TRP A 132 -2.20 -8.74 1.60
C TRP A 132 -3.10 -8.23 2.74
N ILE A 133 -3.20 -8.99 3.84
CA ILE A 133 -4.00 -8.62 5.02
C ILE A 133 -3.47 -7.32 5.62
N TYR A 134 -2.16 -7.25 5.88
CA TYR A 134 -1.52 -6.04 6.40
C TYR A 134 -1.67 -4.85 5.46
N TYR A 135 -1.50 -5.07 4.15
CA TYR A 135 -1.69 -4.03 3.14
C TYR A 135 -3.12 -3.46 3.14
N THR A 136 -4.12 -4.33 3.30
CA THR A 136 -5.54 -3.94 3.37
C THR A 136 -5.85 -3.20 4.67
N GLN A 137 -5.26 -3.60 5.79
CA GLN A 137 -5.34 -2.92 7.07
C GLN A 137 -4.47 -1.65 7.16
N LYS A 138 -3.80 -1.24 6.07
CA LYS A 138 -2.85 -0.10 6.00
C LYS A 138 -1.62 -0.24 6.92
N LYS A 139 -1.32 -1.45 7.40
CA LYS A 139 -0.11 -1.83 8.13
C LYS A 139 1.05 -2.04 7.14
N ASN A 140 1.38 -1.00 6.37
CA ASN A 140 2.29 -1.11 5.22
C ASN A 140 3.72 -1.61 5.55
N PRO A 141 4.34 -1.24 6.70
CA PRO A 141 5.65 -1.79 7.08
C PRO A 141 5.63 -3.31 7.31
N GLN A 142 4.56 -3.83 7.94
CA GLN A 142 4.37 -5.26 8.08
C GLN A 142 4.13 -5.92 6.72
N ALA A 143 3.28 -5.32 5.87
CA ALA A 143 3.03 -5.83 4.52
C ALA A 143 4.31 -5.96 3.69
N GLU A 144 5.17 -4.94 3.74
CA GLU A 144 6.48 -4.95 3.09
C GLU A 144 7.35 -6.13 3.55
N THR A 145 7.42 -6.37 4.86
CA THR A 145 8.20 -7.47 5.45
C THR A 145 7.76 -8.81 4.88
N GLU A 146 6.45 -9.04 4.82
CA GLU A 146 5.87 -10.28 4.31
C GLU A 146 6.10 -10.45 2.79
N PHE A 147 5.94 -9.39 1.99
CA PHE A 147 6.22 -9.45 0.56
C PHE A 147 7.71 -9.70 0.26
N LYS A 148 8.62 -9.10 1.04
CA LYS A 148 10.06 -9.39 0.97
C LYS A 148 10.35 -10.86 1.32
N ALA A 149 9.67 -11.44 2.31
CA ALA A 149 9.80 -12.85 2.64
C ALA A 149 9.41 -13.76 1.46
N VAL A 150 8.30 -13.47 0.77
CA VAL A 150 7.91 -14.21 -0.45
C VAL A 150 8.98 -14.10 -1.54
N LEU A 151 9.51 -12.90 -1.79
CA LEU A 151 10.54 -12.67 -2.80
C LEU A 151 11.90 -13.31 -2.46
N GLY A 152 12.19 -13.52 -1.17
CA GLY A 152 13.33 -14.30 -0.70
C GLY A 152 13.18 -15.80 -0.96
N MET A 153 11.95 -16.32 -0.94
CA MET A 153 11.66 -17.72 -1.27
C MET A 153 11.60 -17.95 -2.78
N ASP A 154 10.98 -17.05 -3.53
CA ASP A 154 10.90 -17.07 -4.99
C ASP A 154 11.01 -15.66 -5.57
N GLN A 155 12.11 -15.44 -6.30
CA GLN A 155 12.47 -14.14 -6.86
C GLN A 155 11.58 -13.71 -8.04
N ASN A 156 10.77 -14.63 -8.60
CA ASN A 156 10.00 -14.40 -9.82
C ASN A 156 8.51 -14.24 -9.54
N GLN A 157 8.14 -13.44 -8.54
CA GLN A 157 6.74 -13.19 -8.17
C GLN A 157 6.30 -11.78 -8.59
N ALA A 158 5.75 -11.66 -9.81
CA ALA A 158 5.41 -10.37 -10.42
C ALA A 158 4.39 -9.58 -9.59
N GLN A 159 3.28 -10.24 -9.22
CA GLN A 159 2.21 -9.62 -8.43
C GLN A 159 2.70 -9.15 -7.04
N VAL A 160 3.59 -9.92 -6.42
CA VAL A 160 4.16 -9.57 -5.11
C VAL A 160 5.10 -8.38 -5.23
N SER A 161 5.92 -8.31 -6.30
CA SER A 161 6.78 -7.15 -6.56
C SER A 161 5.94 -5.86 -6.75
N TYR A 162 4.79 -5.96 -7.42
CA TYR A 162 3.87 -4.84 -7.56
C TYR A 162 3.27 -4.39 -6.21
N TRP A 163 2.86 -5.36 -5.37
CA TRP A 163 2.35 -5.07 -4.03
C TRP A 163 3.42 -4.49 -3.10
N LEU A 164 4.67 -4.95 -3.22
CA LEU A 164 5.80 -4.39 -2.49
C LEU A 164 6.01 -2.92 -2.83
N GLY A 165 6.09 -2.57 -4.13
CA GLY A 165 6.19 -1.16 -4.55
C GLY A 165 5.04 -0.30 -4.04
N SER A 166 3.83 -0.85 -4.06
CA SER A 166 2.62 -0.18 -3.54
C SER A 166 2.68 0.02 -2.03
N ALA A 167 3.13 -0.98 -1.27
CA ALA A 167 3.26 -0.89 0.18
C ALA A 167 4.32 0.14 0.58
N ILE A 168 5.44 0.22 -0.15
CA ILE A 168 6.50 1.22 0.11
C ILE A 168 5.97 2.64 -0.17
N ILE A 169 5.32 2.90 -1.31
CA ILE A 169 4.73 4.23 -1.60
C ILE A 169 3.74 4.65 -0.52
N ARG A 170 2.89 3.73 -0.04
CA ARG A 170 1.90 4.03 1.01
C ARG A 170 2.49 4.34 2.38
N GLN A 171 3.79 4.14 2.59
CA GLN A 171 4.47 4.63 3.80
C GLN A 171 4.78 6.12 3.73
N ASN A 172 4.62 6.76 2.57
CA ASN A 172 4.81 8.20 2.37
C ASN A 172 6.21 8.69 2.79
N LYS A 173 7.23 7.89 2.43
CA LYS A 173 8.64 8.12 2.70
C LYS A 173 9.37 8.35 1.36
N PRO A 174 9.51 9.60 0.88
CA PRO A 174 10.12 9.91 -0.41
C PRO A 174 11.51 9.31 -0.59
N GLU A 175 12.29 9.22 0.48
CA GLU A 175 13.63 8.62 0.49
C GLU A 175 13.64 7.14 0.06
N ARG A 176 12.48 6.48 0.08
CA ARG A 176 12.28 5.08 -0.30
C ARG A 176 11.66 4.91 -1.69
N TYR A 177 11.40 6.00 -2.42
CA TYR A 177 10.75 5.92 -3.72
C TYR A 177 11.61 5.20 -4.76
N SER A 178 12.94 5.26 -4.63
CA SER A 178 13.86 4.44 -5.43
C SER A 178 13.55 2.94 -5.30
N GLU A 179 13.34 2.45 -4.07
CA GLU A 179 12.97 1.05 -3.81
C GLU A 179 11.60 0.69 -4.40
N ALA A 180 10.63 1.61 -4.28
CA ALA A 180 9.29 1.38 -4.80
C ALA A 180 9.27 1.30 -6.33
N LEU A 181 9.91 2.26 -7.01
CA LEU A 181 10.02 2.30 -8.47
C LEU A 181 10.75 1.07 -9.01
N TYR A 182 11.81 0.62 -8.33
CA TYR A 182 12.47 -0.66 -8.61
C TYR A 182 11.49 -1.83 -8.54
N SER A 183 10.67 -1.90 -7.48
CA SER A 183 9.71 -3.00 -7.28
C SER A 183 8.60 -3.01 -8.35
N PHE A 184 8.13 -1.84 -8.79
CA PHE A 184 7.21 -1.74 -9.92
C PHE A 184 7.85 -2.20 -11.24
N ALA A 185 9.06 -1.75 -11.55
CA ALA A 185 9.81 -2.21 -12.71
C ALA A 185 10.03 -3.74 -12.66
N ARG A 186 10.36 -4.28 -11.48
CA ARG A 186 10.53 -5.71 -11.27
C ARG A 186 9.25 -6.48 -11.59
N SER A 187 8.09 -5.97 -11.17
CA SER A 187 6.79 -6.61 -11.45
C SER A 187 6.49 -6.78 -12.94
N ILE A 188 7.00 -5.88 -13.79
CA ILE A 188 6.78 -5.93 -15.24
C ILE A 188 7.85 -6.80 -15.92
N SER A 189 9.05 -6.91 -15.33
CA SER A 189 10.17 -7.69 -15.87
C SER A 189 10.01 -9.21 -15.74
N VAL A 190 9.18 -9.67 -14.80
CA VAL A 190 8.98 -11.11 -14.54
C VAL A 190 8.17 -11.73 -15.67
N THR A 191 8.67 -12.85 -16.21
CA THR A 191 8.05 -13.62 -17.29
C THR A 191 7.62 -15.01 -16.82
N GLY A 192 6.88 -15.75 -17.66
CA GLY A 192 6.44 -17.11 -17.36
C GLY A 192 5.16 -17.18 -16.51
N ALA A 193 4.97 -18.29 -15.80
CA ALA A 193 3.72 -18.59 -15.09
C ALA A 193 3.37 -17.59 -13.97
N SER A 194 4.37 -16.91 -13.42
CA SER A 194 4.21 -15.92 -12.36
C SER A 194 4.22 -14.47 -12.86
N ALA A 195 4.21 -14.25 -14.18
CA ALA A 195 4.11 -12.93 -14.78
C ALA A 195 2.74 -12.27 -14.50
N LEU A 196 2.70 -10.93 -14.54
CA LEU A 196 1.42 -10.22 -14.55
C LEU A 196 0.62 -10.58 -15.81
N ALA A 197 -0.71 -10.66 -15.68
CA ALA A 197 -1.57 -10.76 -16.85
C ALA A 197 -1.35 -9.55 -17.78
N PRO A 198 -1.45 -9.69 -19.12
CA PRO A 198 -1.07 -8.63 -20.05
C PRO A 198 -1.68 -7.25 -19.76
N ALA A 199 -2.98 -7.20 -19.44
CA ALA A 199 -3.65 -5.95 -19.07
C ALA A 199 -3.09 -5.32 -17.78
N ALA A 200 -2.76 -6.15 -16.78
CA ALA A 200 -2.14 -5.69 -15.54
C ALA A 200 -0.70 -5.23 -15.77
N ALA A 201 0.06 -5.90 -16.64
CA ALA A 201 1.41 -5.48 -17.02
C ALA A 201 1.39 -4.11 -17.72
N THR A 202 0.48 -3.89 -18.67
CA THR A 202 0.31 -2.58 -19.34
C THR A 202 -0.07 -1.49 -18.34
N ALA A 203 -1.00 -1.77 -17.42
CA ALA A 203 -1.39 -0.81 -16.39
C ALA A 203 -0.24 -0.49 -15.43
N ALA A 204 0.54 -1.49 -15.03
CA ALA A 204 1.71 -1.32 -14.17
C ALA A 204 2.82 -0.52 -14.86
N ASP A 205 3.07 -0.73 -16.16
CA ASP A 205 4.06 0.04 -16.92
C ASP A 205 3.66 1.51 -17.08
N ALA A 206 2.38 1.76 -17.39
CA ALA A 206 1.84 3.12 -17.44
C ALA A 206 1.94 3.83 -16.07
N PHE A 207 1.63 3.11 -14.99
CA PHE A 207 1.79 3.62 -13.63
C PHE A 207 3.26 3.91 -13.30
N LEU A 208 4.17 2.97 -13.58
CA LEU A 208 5.61 3.13 -13.37
C LEU A 208 6.13 4.36 -14.11
N LYS A 209 5.81 4.52 -15.39
CA LYS A 209 6.25 5.69 -16.18
C LYS A 209 5.78 6.99 -15.52
N LYS A 210 4.51 7.07 -15.11
CA LYS A 210 3.98 8.26 -14.45
C LYS A 210 4.65 8.52 -13.10
N ALA A 211 4.82 7.49 -12.27
CA ALA A 211 5.46 7.61 -10.97
C ALA A 211 6.94 8.01 -11.09
N TYR A 212 7.65 7.43 -12.07
CA TYR A 212 9.03 7.75 -12.39
C TYR A 212 9.16 9.21 -12.82
N VAL A 213 8.40 9.66 -13.83
CA VAL A 213 8.42 11.05 -14.29
C VAL A 213 8.04 12.02 -13.16
N GLY A 214 7.08 11.65 -12.31
CA GLY A 214 6.70 12.47 -11.16
C GLY A 214 7.81 12.63 -10.13
N TYR A 215 8.65 11.60 -9.94
CA TYR A 215 9.75 11.60 -8.97
C TYR A 215 11.06 12.15 -9.55
N HIS A 216 11.45 11.70 -10.75
CA HIS A 216 12.69 12.04 -11.45
C HIS A 216 12.60 13.34 -12.27
N GLY A 217 11.40 13.71 -12.74
CA GLY A 217 11.15 14.90 -13.56
C GLY A 217 10.94 14.61 -15.05
N ASP A 218 11.52 13.55 -15.58
CA ASP A 218 11.35 13.08 -16.96
C ASP A 218 11.52 11.55 -17.07
N ASP A 219 11.54 10.98 -18.27
CA ASP A 219 11.71 9.54 -18.53
C ASP A 219 13.11 9.15 -19.06
N SER A 220 14.09 10.06 -19.04
CA SER A 220 15.41 9.87 -19.66
C SER A 220 16.19 8.65 -19.14
N ASP A 221 16.08 8.36 -17.84
CA ASP A 221 16.76 7.27 -17.16
C ASP A 221 15.82 6.07 -16.85
N LEU A 222 14.57 6.08 -17.33
CA LEU A 222 13.60 5.01 -17.06
C LEU A 222 14.04 3.64 -17.61
N ASP A 223 14.69 3.61 -18.78
CA ASP A 223 15.20 2.36 -19.34
C ASP A 223 16.36 1.79 -18.52
N LYS A 224 17.16 2.65 -17.86
CA LYS A 224 18.21 2.19 -16.92
C LYS A 224 17.59 1.51 -15.70
N LEU A 225 16.49 2.07 -15.17
CA LEU A 225 15.71 1.42 -14.12
C LEU A 225 15.18 0.04 -14.58
N LYS A 226 14.59 -0.03 -15.78
CA LYS A 226 14.08 -1.30 -16.34
C LYS A 226 15.17 -2.34 -16.57
N ALA A 227 16.41 -1.92 -16.86
CA ALA A 227 17.56 -2.81 -16.94
C ALA A 227 18.07 -3.25 -15.56
N ALA A 228 18.06 -2.34 -14.57
CA ALA A 228 18.60 -2.59 -13.23
C ALA A 228 17.89 -3.75 -12.50
N VAL A 229 16.59 -3.94 -12.75
CA VAL A 229 15.81 -5.01 -12.09
C VAL A 229 16.21 -6.44 -12.47
N ALA A 230 17.08 -6.60 -13.47
CA ALA A 230 17.71 -7.89 -13.77
C ALA A 230 18.67 -8.36 -12.67
N ALA A 231 19.15 -7.45 -11.80
CA ALA A 231 20.10 -7.78 -10.73
C ALA A 231 19.47 -8.61 -9.59
N GLY A 232 18.15 -8.53 -9.41
CA GLY A 232 17.46 -9.28 -8.36
C GLY A 232 16.05 -8.77 -8.05
N PRO A 233 15.31 -9.47 -7.17
CA PRO A 233 13.95 -9.09 -6.80
C PRO A 233 13.86 -7.83 -5.94
N LEU A 234 14.96 -7.44 -5.29
CA LEU A 234 15.10 -6.26 -4.45
C LEU A 234 16.29 -5.44 -4.94
N PRO A 235 16.25 -4.11 -4.83
CA PRO A 235 17.40 -3.27 -5.15
C PRO A 235 18.55 -3.50 -4.16
N ALA A 236 19.77 -3.15 -4.56
CA ALA A 236 20.89 -3.03 -3.63
C ALA A 236 20.60 -1.94 -2.59
N ALA A 237 21.24 -2.01 -1.41
CA ALA A 237 20.99 -1.08 -0.31
C ALA A 237 21.34 0.37 -0.65
N ASP A 238 22.27 0.59 -1.57
CA ASP A 238 22.74 1.88 -2.08
C ASP A 238 22.09 2.28 -3.42
N TYR A 239 21.12 1.50 -3.92
CA TYR A 239 20.42 1.83 -5.15
C TYR A 239 19.61 3.12 -5.01
N HIS A 240 19.87 4.07 -5.91
CA HIS A 240 19.27 5.39 -5.84
C HIS A 240 18.88 5.89 -7.24
N ILE A 241 17.63 6.32 -7.36
CA ILE A 241 17.12 7.10 -8.49
C ILE A 241 17.13 8.55 -8.03
N ARG A 242 17.80 9.41 -8.79
CA ARG A 242 17.80 10.86 -8.54
C ARG A 242 16.38 11.39 -8.65
N SER A 243 15.94 12.15 -7.66
CA SER A 243 14.71 12.93 -7.72
C SER A 243 14.90 14.20 -8.55
N ILE A 244 13.79 14.83 -8.95
CA ILE A 244 13.81 16.14 -9.60
C ILE A 244 14.49 17.20 -8.71
N GLU A 245 14.29 17.12 -7.39
CA GLU A 245 14.88 18.03 -6.41
C GLU A 245 16.42 17.86 -6.34
N GLU A 246 16.91 16.62 -6.38
CA GLU A 246 18.35 16.33 -6.44
C GLU A 246 18.96 16.80 -7.75
N ILE A 247 18.29 16.55 -8.88
CA ILE A 247 18.75 17.00 -10.22
C ILE A 247 18.80 18.52 -10.28
N GLU A 248 17.83 19.22 -9.69
CA GLU A 248 17.87 20.68 -9.62
C GLU A 248 18.99 21.17 -8.72
N LYS A 249 19.21 20.55 -7.56
CA LYS A 249 20.30 20.90 -6.65
C LYS A 249 21.68 20.67 -7.28
N GLU A 250 21.86 19.60 -8.03
CA GLU A 250 23.11 19.26 -8.74
C GLU A 250 23.51 20.30 -9.82
N LYS A 251 22.60 21.19 -10.25
CA LYS A 251 22.92 22.29 -11.18
C LYS A 251 23.73 23.41 -10.53
N PHE A 252 23.86 23.43 -9.21
CA PHE A 252 24.56 24.46 -8.46
C PHE A 252 25.83 23.89 -7.82
N ALA A 253 26.90 24.69 -7.73
CA ALA A 253 28.18 24.18 -7.24
C ALA A 253 28.17 23.87 -5.73
N ASN A 254 27.30 24.56 -4.98
CA ASN A 254 27.14 24.41 -3.53
C ASN A 254 25.77 24.91 -3.07
N GLU A 255 25.46 24.69 -1.79
CA GLU A 255 24.19 25.06 -1.18
C GLU A 255 23.98 26.59 -1.12
N ASP A 256 25.04 27.39 -0.99
CA ASP A 256 24.93 28.85 -0.97
C ASP A 256 24.46 29.40 -2.33
N GLU A 257 25.00 28.87 -3.43
CA GLU A 257 24.56 29.22 -4.78
C GLU A 257 23.11 28.80 -5.05
N PHE A 258 22.73 27.59 -4.61
CA PHE A 258 21.34 27.14 -4.68
C PHE A 258 20.43 28.07 -3.89
N ASN A 259 20.75 28.38 -2.64
CA ASN A 259 19.93 29.23 -1.78
C ASN A 259 19.81 30.67 -2.31
N LYS A 260 20.87 31.18 -2.95
CA LYS A 260 20.85 32.49 -3.61
C LYS A 260 19.93 32.49 -4.84
N ALA A 261 19.89 31.39 -5.59
CA ALA A 261 19.02 31.24 -6.77
C ALA A 261 17.57 30.88 -6.40
N HIS A 262 17.37 30.22 -5.26
CA HIS A 262 16.09 29.73 -4.75
C HIS A 262 15.83 30.21 -3.31
N PRO A 263 15.73 31.54 -3.10
CA PRO A 263 15.55 32.11 -1.76
C PRO A 263 14.22 31.70 -1.10
N ASP A 264 13.22 31.33 -1.91
CA ASP A 264 11.95 30.77 -1.47
C ASP A 264 12.11 29.37 -0.87
N VAL A 265 12.82 28.47 -1.56
CA VAL A 265 13.09 27.10 -1.06
C VAL A 265 14.02 27.15 0.16
N ALA A 266 15.02 28.03 0.15
CA ALA A 266 15.91 28.24 1.29
C ALA A 266 15.14 28.67 2.54
N LEU A 267 14.24 29.65 2.40
CA LEU A 267 13.37 30.10 3.49
C LEU A 267 12.46 28.96 3.97
N TRP A 268 11.87 28.19 3.05
CA TRP A 268 11.00 27.07 3.42
C TRP A 268 11.74 26.01 4.24
N ARG A 269 12.94 25.62 3.81
CA ARG A 269 13.80 24.67 4.52
C ARG A 269 14.22 25.20 5.90
N GLN A 270 14.55 26.49 6.00
CA GLN A 270 14.86 27.13 7.28
C GLN A 270 13.67 27.08 8.24
N LEU A 271 12.47 27.45 7.75
CA LEU A 271 11.24 27.43 8.53
C LEU A 271 10.93 26.01 9.04
N ARG A 272 10.98 25.02 8.13
CA ARG A 272 10.80 23.61 8.46
C ARG A 272 11.81 23.12 9.51
N GLY A 273 13.09 23.46 9.33
CA GLY A 273 14.15 23.11 10.28
C GLY A 273 13.89 23.68 11.67
N ALA A 274 13.56 24.97 11.77
CA ALA A 274 13.26 25.63 13.03
C ALA A 274 12.01 25.04 13.73
N LEU A 275 10.96 24.72 12.98
CA LEU A 275 9.74 24.11 13.53
C LEU A 275 9.95 22.67 14.03
N LYS A 276 10.86 21.92 13.40
CA LYS A 276 11.19 20.54 13.80
C LYS A 276 12.20 20.46 14.94
N ALA A 277 12.97 21.52 15.20
CA ALA A 277 13.99 21.55 16.24
C ALA A 277 13.41 21.54 17.66
N ASP A 278 14.28 21.26 18.64
CA ASP A 278 13.98 21.46 20.06
C ASP A 278 13.72 22.95 20.31
N GLY A 279 12.47 23.30 20.69
CA GLY A 279 12.00 24.68 20.78
C GLY A 279 11.12 25.15 19.61
N GLY A 280 10.82 24.27 18.64
CA GLY A 280 9.97 24.58 17.49
C GLY A 280 8.59 25.16 17.83
N ASP A 281 8.00 24.82 18.98
CA ASP A 281 6.72 25.38 19.43
C ASP A 281 6.83 26.87 19.80
N ALA A 282 7.96 27.26 20.42
CA ALA A 282 8.25 28.67 20.71
C ALA A 282 8.57 29.45 19.43
N TYR A 283 9.29 28.84 18.49
CA TYR A 283 9.50 29.42 17.17
C TYR A 283 8.17 29.60 16.43
N PHE A 284 7.31 28.59 16.43
CA PHE A 284 5.97 28.64 15.84
C PHE A 284 5.14 29.80 16.39
N ALA A 285 5.16 30.02 17.71
CA ALA A 285 4.44 31.14 18.33
C ALA A 285 4.85 32.52 17.78
N ASN A 286 6.08 32.66 17.26
CA ASN A 286 6.55 33.91 16.67
C ASN A 286 6.17 34.08 15.19
N VAL A 287 5.93 32.97 14.49
CA VAL A 287 5.58 32.98 13.05
C VAL A 287 4.10 32.71 12.79
N LYS A 288 3.34 32.25 13.79
CA LYS A 288 1.90 32.06 13.69
C LYS A 288 1.22 33.40 13.37
N GLU A 289 0.18 33.36 12.54
CA GLU A 289 -0.58 34.53 12.09
C GLU A 289 0.26 35.53 11.26
N THR A 290 1.45 35.14 10.82
CA THR A 290 2.27 35.93 9.88
C THR A 290 2.12 35.42 8.45
N GLN A 291 2.10 36.34 7.48
CA GLN A 291 2.14 35.99 6.07
C GLN A 291 3.57 35.62 5.67
N ILE A 292 3.72 34.46 5.03
CA ILE A 292 4.97 33.99 4.45
C ILE A 292 4.78 33.60 2.98
N PRO A 293 5.79 33.78 2.12
CA PRO A 293 7.07 34.46 2.38
C PRO A 293 6.92 35.97 2.65
N PRO A 294 7.95 36.64 3.21
CA PRO A 294 8.06 38.09 3.17
C PRO A 294 8.10 38.62 1.73
N ASP A 295 7.61 39.85 1.49
CA ASP A 295 7.50 40.42 0.15
C ASP A 295 8.82 40.44 -0.64
N ALA A 296 9.96 40.56 0.06
CA ALA A 296 11.29 40.53 -0.57
C ALA A 296 11.62 39.19 -1.25
N ILE A 297 10.99 38.09 -0.82
CA ILE A 297 11.15 36.75 -1.36
C ILE A 297 10.06 36.43 -2.38
N GLY A 298 8.91 37.12 -2.30
CA GLY A 298 7.79 36.95 -3.21
C GLY A 298 6.84 35.85 -2.78
N MET A 299 6.86 34.71 -3.48
CA MET A 299 5.96 33.57 -3.25
C MET A 299 6.75 32.27 -3.21
N PHE A 300 6.30 31.31 -2.39
CA PHE A 300 6.80 29.94 -2.44
C PHE A 300 6.35 29.29 -3.74
N LYS A 301 7.24 28.55 -4.38
CA LYS A 301 6.90 27.68 -5.50
C LYS A 301 6.63 26.27 -5.02
N GLY A 302 5.64 25.62 -5.61
CA GLY A 302 5.35 24.22 -5.29
C GLY A 302 4.47 23.54 -6.32
N LYS A 303 4.23 22.25 -6.13
CA LYS A 303 3.32 21.45 -6.95
C LYS A 303 2.20 20.86 -6.12
N ILE A 304 0.99 20.85 -6.67
CA ILE A 304 -0.17 20.25 -5.99
C ILE A 304 0.01 18.74 -5.88
N VAL A 305 -0.08 18.19 -4.68
CA VAL A 305 -0.06 16.73 -4.44
C VAL A 305 -1.45 16.19 -4.10
N ALA A 306 -2.36 17.02 -3.57
CA ALA A 306 -3.76 16.67 -3.37
C ALA A 306 -4.69 17.88 -3.51
N VAL A 307 -5.91 17.63 -4.00
CA VAL A 307 -6.98 18.62 -4.17
C VAL A 307 -8.20 18.18 -3.38
N ASN A 308 -8.60 18.95 -2.38
CA ASN A 308 -9.83 18.75 -1.60
C ASN A 308 -10.78 19.93 -1.80
N ASP A 309 -11.98 19.85 -1.22
CA ASP A 309 -13.01 20.89 -1.39
C ASP A 309 -12.68 22.20 -0.67
N LYS A 310 -11.80 22.18 0.34
CA LYS A 310 -11.39 23.37 1.11
C LYS A 310 -9.90 23.52 1.32
N ASP A 311 -9.09 22.60 0.80
CA ASP A 311 -7.65 22.71 0.90
C ASP A 311 -6.93 22.11 -0.29
N LEU A 312 -5.70 22.57 -0.47
CA LEU A 312 -4.72 21.99 -1.39
C LEU A 312 -3.52 21.56 -0.56
N VAL A 313 -3.03 20.35 -0.81
CA VAL A 313 -1.74 19.90 -0.26
C VAL A 313 -0.68 20.11 -1.33
N ILE A 314 0.42 20.76 -0.96
CA ILE A 314 1.48 21.22 -1.86
C ILE A 314 2.81 20.57 -1.45
N ASN A 315 3.55 20.08 -2.45
CA ASN A 315 4.98 19.82 -2.35
C ASN A 315 5.72 21.14 -2.61
N VAL A 316 6.34 21.70 -1.58
CA VAL A 316 7.38 22.74 -1.72
C VAL A 316 8.76 22.09 -1.76
N ASP A 317 9.05 21.19 -0.83
CA ASP A 317 10.34 20.48 -0.73
C ASP A 317 10.19 19.07 -0.10
N SER A 318 9.05 18.43 -0.37
CA SER A 318 8.69 17.08 0.06
C SER A 318 7.66 16.49 -0.91
N ALA A 319 8.04 15.43 -1.63
CA ALA A 319 7.15 14.75 -2.58
C ALA A 319 5.82 14.24 -1.98
N ALA A 320 5.79 14.03 -0.65
CA ALA A 320 4.61 13.67 0.13
C ALA A 320 3.62 14.84 0.33
N GLY A 321 4.04 16.07 0.07
CA GLY A 321 3.42 17.30 0.53
C GLY A 321 3.95 17.72 1.91
N ASP A 322 4.26 19.01 2.04
CA ASP A 322 4.73 19.63 3.28
C ASP A 322 4.05 20.97 3.61
N ALA A 323 3.17 21.46 2.72
CA ALA A 323 2.28 22.57 2.98
C ALA A 323 0.81 22.20 2.74
N THR A 324 -0.09 22.64 3.62
CA THR A 324 -1.53 22.62 3.41
C THR A 324 -2.05 24.04 3.31
N LEU A 325 -2.61 24.40 2.17
CA LEU A 325 -3.28 25.68 1.95
C LEU A 325 -4.77 25.51 2.20
N LYS A 326 -5.30 26.18 3.22
CA LYS A 326 -6.73 26.18 3.56
C LYS A 326 -7.42 27.39 2.97
N PHE A 327 -8.65 27.17 2.51
CA PHE A 327 -9.49 28.18 1.86
C PHE A 327 -10.84 28.28 2.54
N ASP A 328 -11.33 29.51 2.70
CA ASP A 328 -12.71 29.76 3.12
C ASP A 328 -13.71 29.43 2.01
N LYS A 329 -13.31 29.66 0.75
CA LYS A 329 -14.10 29.36 -0.45
C LYS A 329 -13.85 27.92 -0.90
N THR A 330 -14.90 27.27 -1.41
CA THR A 330 -14.77 25.93 -1.99
C THR A 330 -13.85 25.95 -3.20
N VAL A 331 -12.92 25.00 -3.24
CA VAL A 331 -12.02 24.74 -4.36
C VAL A 331 -12.74 23.92 -5.43
N ASN A 332 -12.57 24.29 -6.69
CA ASN A 332 -13.10 23.54 -7.82
C ASN A 332 -12.28 22.26 -8.05
N VAL A 333 -12.74 21.14 -7.47
CA VAL A 333 -12.09 19.82 -7.54
C VAL A 333 -12.16 19.14 -8.92
N ASN A 334 -12.65 19.84 -9.95
CA ASN A 334 -12.67 19.31 -11.31
C ASN A 334 -11.24 19.20 -11.85
N LYS A 335 -10.84 17.98 -12.24
CA LYS A 335 -9.51 17.70 -12.84
C LYS A 335 -9.25 18.44 -14.16
N ALA A 336 -10.28 18.98 -14.82
CA ALA A 336 -10.08 19.88 -15.96
C ALA A 336 -9.65 21.30 -15.54
N VAL A 337 -9.72 21.64 -14.25
CA VAL A 337 -9.47 22.98 -13.69
C VAL A 337 -8.23 23.00 -12.81
N ILE A 338 -8.07 22.00 -11.94
CA ILE A 338 -6.90 21.84 -11.06
C ILE A 338 -6.48 20.38 -11.07
N ASN A 339 -5.20 20.11 -11.31
CA ASN A 339 -4.61 18.78 -11.31
C ASN A 339 -3.52 18.63 -10.26
N VAL A 340 -3.41 17.40 -9.74
CA VAL A 340 -2.20 16.95 -9.05
C VAL A 340 -1.03 17.03 -10.03
N GLY A 341 0.03 17.72 -9.62
CA GLY A 341 1.21 18.02 -10.41
C GLY A 341 1.27 19.45 -10.95
N ASP A 342 0.15 20.20 -10.93
CA ASP A 342 0.14 21.59 -11.38
C ASP A 342 1.08 22.43 -10.50
N ALA A 343 1.89 23.26 -11.16
CA ALA A 343 2.78 24.19 -10.50
C ALA A 343 1.99 25.42 -10.03
N ILE A 344 2.22 25.82 -8.79
CA ILE A 344 1.64 27.03 -8.22
C ILE A 344 2.72 27.87 -7.55
N GLU A 345 2.45 29.16 -7.44
CA GLU A 345 3.16 30.04 -6.51
C GLU A 345 2.17 30.52 -5.45
N PHE A 346 2.58 30.58 -4.19
CA PHE A 346 1.69 31.02 -3.13
C PHE A 346 2.39 31.82 -2.04
N LYS A 347 1.60 32.66 -1.38
CA LYS A 347 1.89 33.24 -0.07
C LYS A 347 0.65 33.09 0.80
N ALA A 348 0.80 32.85 2.09
CA ALA A 348 -0.34 32.72 2.99
C ALA A 348 0.05 32.87 4.46
N VAL A 349 -0.97 32.94 5.31
CA VAL A 349 -0.82 33.19 6.75
C VAL A 349 -0.62 31.88 7.50
N VAL A 350 0.41 31.77 8.33
CA VAL A 350 0.67 30.55 9.11
C VAL A 350 -0.44 30.31 10.15
N ASP A 351 -1.00 29.10 10.18
CA ASP A 351 -2.13 28.72 11.05
C ASP A 351 -1.76 27.65 12.08
N ALA A 352 -1.20 26.55 11.61
CA ALA A 352 -0.86 25.39 12.42
C ALA A 352 0.34 24.65 11.84
N PHE A 353 0.99 23.79 12.63
CA PHE A 353 1.98 22.86 12.10
C PHE A 353 1.93 21.51 12.83
N ALA A 354 2.35 20.46 12.12
CA ALA A 354 2.65 19.15 12.68
C ALA A 354 4.16 18.89 12.54
N LYS A 355 4.77 18.24 13.54
CA LYS A 355 6.21 17.91 13.52
C LYS A 355 6.51 16.60 12.78
N ASP A 356 5.65 15.59 12.94
CA ASP A 356 5.86 14.25 12.38
C ASP A 356 4.53 13.56 11.99
N PRO A 357 4.25 13.35 10.69
CA PRO A 357 5.00 13.90 9.56
C PRO A 357 4.93 15.44 9.57
N TYR A 358 5.99 16.10 9.07
CA TYR A 358 6.00 17.56 9.00
C TYR A 358 4.92 18.06 8.05
N MET A 359 4.12 19.03 8.51
CA MET A 359 3.13 19.71 7.67
C MET A 359 2.92 21.13 8.20
N LEU A 360 3.11 22.14 7.36
CA LEU A 360 2.74 23.51 7.69
C LEU A 360 1.38 23.83 7.09
N THR A 361 0.43 24.19 7.95
CA THR A 361 -0.90 24.62 7.54
C THR A 361 -0.94 26.14 7.46
N MET A 362 -1.44 26.65 6.35
CA MET A 362 -1.52 28.08 6.07
C MET A 362 -2.90 28.46 5.55
N LEU A 363 -3.41 29.62 5.97
CA LEU A 363 -4.68 30.19 5.55
C LEU A 363 -4.49 31.11 4.36
N VAL A 364 -5.33 30.91 3.34
CA VAL A 364 -5.38 31.75 2.14
C VAL A 364 -6.66 32.58 2.18
N ASP A 365 -6.53 33.84 2.57
CA ASP A 365 -7.68 34.74 2.71
C ASP A 365 -8.22 35.18 1.34
N GLU A 366 -7.34 35.69 0.46
CA GLU A 366 -7.70 36.12 -0.89
C GLU A 366 -6.90 35.33 -1.95
N PRO A 367 -7.45 34.22 -2.47
CA PRO A 367 -6.73 33.34 -3.39
C PRO A 367 -6.25 34.01 -4.67
N LYS A 368 -6.96 35.04 -5.15
CA LYS A 368 -6.58 35.77 -6.37
C LYS A 368 -5.23 36.50 -6.24
N ASP A 369 -4.94 37.00 -5.05
CA ASP A 369 -3.71 37.77 -4.79
C ASP A 369 -2.61 36.89 -4.17
N SER A 370 -3.03 35.77 -3.58
CA SER A 370 -2.20 34.90 -2.76
C SER A 370 -1.74 33.65 -3.50
N ILE A 371 -2.35 33.31 -4.65
CA ILE A 371 -2.01 32.15 -5.46
C ILE A 371 -1.88 32.52 -6.93
N LYS A 372 -0.84 32.00 -7.57
CA LYS A 372 -0.64 32.01 -9.02
C LYS A 372 -0.53 30.58 -9.56
N GLY A 373 -0.76 30.43 -10.86
CA GLY A 373 -0.68 29.13 -11.56
C GLY A 373 -1.99 28.36 -11.63
N LEU A 374 -3.05 28.82 -10.96
CA LEU A 374 -4.40 28.26 -11.05
C LEU A 374 -5.25 28.99 -12.09
N ALA A 375 -6.20 28.27 -12.68
CA ALA A 375 -7.20 28.85 -13.58
C ALA A 375 -8.15 29.80 -12.83
N ASP A 376 -8.67 30.83 -13.50
CA ASP A 376 -9.56 31.85 -12.91
C ASP A 376 -10.81 31.27 -12.24
N ASN A 377 -11.28 30.11 -12.71
CA ASN A 377 -12.44 29.40 -12.18
C ASN A 377 -12.10 28.36 -11.10
N ALA A 378 -10.86 28.36 -10.58
CA ALA A 378 -10.41 27.49 -9.49
C ALA A 378 -11.20 27.67 -8.19
N PHE A 379 -11.75 28.86 -7.97
CA PHE A 379 -12.55 29.21 -6.76
C PHE A 379 -13.96 29.73 -7.10
N ALA A 380 -14.42 29.49 -8.33
CA ALA A 380 -15.77 29.85 -8.74
C ALA A 380 -16.80 28.82 -8.25
N ALA A 381 -18.01 29.28 -7.92
CA ALA A 381 -19.12 28.37 -7.59
C ALA A 381 -19.33 27.35 -8.73
N PRO A 382 -19.57 26.06 -8.41
CA PRO A 382 -19.68 25.02 -9.42
C PRO A 382 -20.80 25.40 -10.39
N VAL A 383 -20.45 25.55 -11.67
CA VAL A 383 -21.43 25.80 -12.72
C VAL A 383 -22.27 24.54 -12.82
N SER A 384 -23.45 24.55 -12.21
CA SER A 384 -24.43 23.47 -12.33
C SER A 384 -24.63 23.20 -13.82
N ALA A 385 -24.20 22.02 -14.28
CA ALA A 385 -24.38 21.60 -15.65
C ALA A 385 -25.85 21.81 -16.02
N LYS A 386 -26.12 22.66 -17.01
CA LYS A 386 -27.49 22.92 -17.48
C LYS A 386 -28.09 21.57 -17.86
N LYS A 387 -29.06 21.09 -17.06
CA LYS A 387 -29.88 19.94 -17.42
C LYS A 387 -30.44 20.19 -18.83
N PRO A 388 -30.38 19.21 -19.75
CA PRO A 388 -31.01 19.35 -21.06
C PRO A 388 -32.48 19.68 -20.86
N ALA A 389 -32.96 20.71 -21.55
CA ALA A 389 -34.36 21.12 -21.48
C ALA A 389 -35.26 19.95 -21.89
N VAL A 390 -36.03 19.42 -20.93
CA VAL A 390 -37.05 18.40 -21.19
C VAL A 390 -38.11 19.02 -22.08
N LYS A 391 -38.15 18.62 -23.35
CA LYS A 391 -39.25 18.95 -24.26
C LYS A 391 -40.55 18.42 -23.66
N LYS A 392 -41.46 19.32 -23.28
CA LYS A 392 -42.82 18.96 -22.84
C LYS A 392 -43.50 18.12 -23.93
N ALA A 393 -43.85 16.88 -23.59
CA ALA A 393 -44.70 16.04 -24.41
C ALA A 393 -46.10 16.65 -24.48
N VAL A 394 -46.61 16.86 -25.69
CA VAL A 394 -47.99 17.26 -25.96
C VAL A 394 -48.89 16.06 -25.64
N VAL A 395 -49.74 16.21 -24.63
CA VAL A 395 -50.77 15.21 -24.29
C VAL A 395 -51.86 15.27 -25.37
N LYS A 396 -51.92 14.25 -26.22
CA LYS A 396 -53.07 13.99 -27.11
C LYS A 396 -54.19 13.37 -26.27
N ALA A 397 -55.32 14.07 -26.20
CA ALA A 397 -56.57 13.52 -25.71
C ALA A 397 -57.11 12.44 -26.68
N GLY A 398 -57.52 11.30 -26.12
CA GLY A 398 -58.20 10.19 -26.80
C GLY A 398 -59.21 9.52 -25.85
N PRO A 399 -60.22 8.81 -26.37
CA PRO A 399 -61.62 9.19 -26.11
C PRO A 399 -62.38 8.37 -25.05
N LYS A 400 -63.50 8.97 -24.63
CA LYS A 400 -64.53 8.53 -23.69
C LYS A 400 -64.94 7.05 -23.85
N GLY A 401 -65.03 6.35 -22.72
CA GLY A 401 -65.69 5.04 -22.62
C GLY A 401 -67.23 5.13 -22.73
N PRO A 402 -67.92 4.03 -23.10
CA PRO A 402 -69.34 4.04 -23.41
C PRO A 402 -70.23 3.97 -22.15
N ALA A 403 -71.41 4.59 -22.28
CA ALA A 403 -72.45 4.65 -21.26
C ALA A 403 -73.18 3.30 -21.06
N LYS A 404 -73.54 3.01 -19.81
CA LYS A 404 -74.40 1.89 -19.40
C LYS A 404 -75.82 2.04 -19.94
N LYS A 405 -76.40 0.92 -20.37
CA LYS A 405 -77.69 0.43 -19.86
C LYS A 405 -77.57 -1.06 -19.61
#